data_AF-A0A3G9H0G3-F1
#
_entry.id   AF-A0A3G9H0G3-F1
#
_cell.length_a   1.000
_cell.length_b   1.000
_cell.length_c   1.000
_cell.angle_alpha   90.00
_cell.angle_beta   90.00
_cell.angle_gamma   90.00
#
_symmetry.space_group_name_H-M   'P 1'
#
loop_
_entity.id
_entity.type
_entity.pdbx_description
1 polymer ?
#
loop_
_entity_poly.entity_id
_entity_poly.type
_entity_poly.pdbx_seq_one_letter_code
_entity_poly.pdbx_strand_id
1 'polypeptide(L)'
;MKQQIENIPPAYEGVENHLLALFYSGVYITGADFVEIGKELGLDLPMKDRSALLKQIMRHAHDNGLTQKMLAQFIKLLKRRIESYTALARNFPEASDLTREWIHKANSTILLLQREMRSNPYE
;
A
#
# COMPACT_ATOMS: atom_id res chain seq x y z
N MET A 1 16.88 1.76 -27.92
CA MET A 1 16.59 0.76 -26.88
C MET A 1 15.11 0.85 -26.55
N LYS A 2 14.32 -0.18 -26.86
CA LYS A 2 12.89 -0.22 -26.51
C LYS A 2 12.79 -0.45 -25.00
N GLN A 3 12.22 0.51 -24.27
CA GLN A 3 11.84 0.33 -22.88
C GLN A 3 10.86 -0.86 -22.85
N GLN A 4 11.26 -1.95 -22.20
CA GLN A 4 10.33 -3.03 -21.86
C GLN A 4 9.30 -2.40 -20.93
N ILE A 5 8.08 -2.30 -21.42
CA ILE A 5 6.94 -1.88 -20.62
C ILE A 5 6.81 -2.91 -19.49
N GLU A 6 7.04 -2.43 -18.26
CA GLU A 6 7.11 -3.20 -17.02
C GLU A 6 5.76 -3.89 -16.75
N ASN A 7 5.58 -5.12 -17.22
CA ASN A 7 4.39 -5.88 -16.88
C ASN A 7 4.49 -6.35 -15.43
N ILE A 8 3.77 -5.66 -14.54
CA ILE A 8 3.20 -6.21 -13.32
C ILE A 8 2.04 -7.11 -13.77
N PRO A 9 1.74 -8.24 -13.11
CA PRO A 9 0.53 -8.99 -13.43
C PRO A 9 -0.69 -8.04 -13.40
N PRO A 10 -1.59 -8.08 -14.40
CA PRO A 10 -2.76 -7.19 -14.50
C PRO A 10 -3.62 -7.16 -13.22
N ALA A 11 -3.54 -8.22 -12.41
CA ALA A 11 -4.18 -8.35 -11.11
C ALA A 11 -3.86 -7.24 -10.10
N TYR A 12 -2.80 -6.44 -10.30
CA TYR A 12 -2.35 -5.45 -9.31
C TYR A 12 -2.55 -3.98 -9.70
N GLU A 13 -3.10 -3.66 -10.89
CA GLU A 13 -3.29 -2.25 -11.29
C GLU A 13 -4.20 -1.47 -10.33
N GLY A 14 -5.26 -2.11 -9.81
CA GLY A 14 -6.14 -1.51 -8.81
C GLY A 14 -5.44 -1.27 -7.47
N VAL A 15 -4.54 -2.17 -7.07
CA VAL A 15 -3.76 -2.06 -5.83
C VAL A 15 -2.73 -0.94 -5.93
N GLU A 16 -2.02 -0.85 -7.06
CA GLU A 16 -1.01 0.19 -7.28
C GLU A 16 -1.61 1.60 -7.15
N ASN A 17 -2.73 1.84 -7.84
CA ASN A 17 -3.41 3.14 -7.81
C ASN A 17 -3.81 3.55 -6.39
N HIS A 18 -4.37 2.62 -5.62
CA HIS A 18 -4.77 2.89 -4.24
C HIS A 18 -3.56 3.22 -3.34
N LEU A 19 -2.44 2.50 -3.49
CA LEU A 19 -1.25 2.71 -2.66
C LEU A 19 -0.45 3.95 -3.04
N LEU A 20 -0.46 4.38 -4.31
CA LEU A 20 0.30 5.55 -4.77
C LEU A 20 -0.45 6.89 -4.61
N ALA A 21 -1.77 6.88 -4.76
CA ALA A 21 -2.56 8.11 -4.79
C ALA A 21 -3.31 8.35 -3.47
N LEU A 22 -3.02 9.49 -2.85
CA LEU A 22 -3.67 9.96 -1.62
C LEU A 22 -5.19 10.04 -1.77
N PHE A 23 -5.67 10.40 -2.96
CA PHE A 23 -7.09 10.52 -3.27
C PHE A 23 -7.85 9.22 -2.96
N TYR A 24 -7.25 8.05 -3.25
CA TYR A 24 -7.87 6.74 -3.04
C TYR A 24 -7.63 6.18 -1.64
N SER A 25 -6.40 6.28 -1.12
CA SER A 25 -6.06 5.66 0.18
C SER A 25 -6.29 6.53 1.39
N GLY A 26 -6.40 7.86 1.25
CA GLY A 26 -6.41 8.76 2.41
C GLY A 26 -5.10 8.74 3.22
N VAL A 27 -4.07 8.05 2.72
CA VAL A 27 -2.77 7.88 3.37
C VAL A 27 -1.69 8.15 2.35
N TYR A 28 -0.82 9.12 2.63
CA TYR A 28 0.39 9.29 1.85
C TYR A 28 1.43 8.25 2.29
N ILE A 29 1.65 7.24 1.45
CA ILE A 29 2.71 6.25 1.64
C ILE A 29 4.00 6.84 1.08
N THR A 30 4.99 7.00 1.95
CA THR A 30 6.29 7.62 1.62
C THR A 30 7.24 6.62 0.97
N GLY A 31 8.33 7.12 0.35
CA GLY A 31 9.41 6.24 -0.11
C GLY A 31 10.04 5.42 1.02
N ALA A 32 10.16 6.02 2.22
CA ALA A 32 10.67 5.33 3.39
C ALA A 32 9.74 4.20 3.85
N ASP A 33 8.42 4.39 3.80
CA ASP A 33 7.45 3.32 4.09
C ASP A 33 7.61 2.16 3.10
N PHE A 34 7.82 2.44 1.80
CA PHE A 34 8.08 1.38 0.82
C PHE A 34 9.40 0.65 1.09
N VAL A 35 10.47 1.37 1.45
CA VAL A 35 11.75 0.75 1.82
C VAL A 35 11.60 -0.12 3.07
N GLU A 36 10.85 0.31 4.08
CA GLU A 36 10.53 -0.48 5.29
C GLU A 36 9.80 -1.78 4.90
N ILE A 37 8.76 -1.69 4.06
CA ILE A 37 8.03 -2.86 3.56
C ILE A 37 8.92 -3.79 2.73
N GLY A 38 9.79 -3.25 1.87
CA GLY A 38 10.78 -4.04 1.11
C GLY A 38 11.66 -4.87 2.04
N LYS A 39 12.20 -4.26 3.10
CA LYS A 39 13.03 -4.95 4.09
C LYS A 39 12.29 -6.09 4.79
N GLU A 40 11.03 -5.88 5.16
CA GLU A 40 10.16 -6.92 5.74
C GLU A 40 9.94 -8.11 4.78
N LEU A 41 10.12 -7.91 3.48
CA LEU A 41 10.03 -8.93 2.42
C LEU A 41 11.41 -9.50 2.02
N GLY A 42 12.49 -9.11 2.70
CA GLY A 42 13.85 -9.52 2.35
C GLY A 42 14.40 -8.84 1.09
N LEU A 43 13.81 -7.71 0.70
CA LEU A 43 14.22 -6.91 -0.46
C LEU A 43 14.88 -5.61 0.01
N ASP A 44 16.16 -5.44 -0.29
CA ASP A 44 16.85 -4.16 -0.07
C ASP A 44 16.58 -3.22 -1.25
N LEU A 45 15.90 -2.11 -0.96
CA LEU A 45 15.48 -1.15 -1.98
C LEU A 45 16.34 0.11 -1.91
N PRO A 46 17.01 0.51 -3.01
CA PRO A 46 17.63 1.82 -3.07
C PRO A 46 16.55 2.90 -3.08
N MET A 47 16.76 3.99 -2.34
CA MET A 47 15.81 5.11 -2.32
C MET A 47 15.63 5.67 -3.74
N LYS A 48 14.42 5.54 -4.27
CA LYS A 48 14.01 5.91 -5.64
C LYS A 48 12.60 6.54 -5.61
N ASP A 49 12.04 6.82 -6.77
CA ASP A 49 10.65 7.24 -6.86
C ASP A 49 9.69 6.14 -6.34
N ARG A 50 8.54 6.58 -5.83
CA ARG A 50 7.57 5.72 -5.14
C ARG A 50 6.96 4.63 -6.04
N SER A 51 6.72 4.94 -7.32
CA SER A 51 6.14 3.96 -8.24
C SER A 51 7.15 2.86 -8.53
N ALA A 52 8.41 3.20 -8.82
CA ALA A 52 9.48 2.23 -9.02
C ALA A 52 9.73 1.37 -7.79
N LEU A 53 9.63 1.92 -6.57
CA LEU A 53 9.73 1.16 -5.33
C LEU A 53 8.58 0.16 -5.20
N LEU A 54 7.34 0.62 -5.37
CA LEU A 54 6.16 -0.25 -5.27
C LEU A 54 6.18 -1.38 -6.31
N LYS A 55 6.57 -1.08 -7.56
CA LYS A 55 6.70 -2.06 -8.62
C LYS A 55 7.74 -3.13 -8.31
N GLN A 56 8.88 -2.74 -7.75
CA GLN A 56 9.91 -3.69 -7.30
C GLN A 56 9.39 -4.58 -6.16
N ILE A 57 8.66 -4.01 -5.20
CA ILE A 57 8.02 -4.78 -4.12
C ILE A 57 7.02 -5.79 -4.67
N MET A 58 6.12 -5.36 -5.57
CA MET A 58 5.10 -6.22 -6.17
C MET A 58 5.73 -7.35 -6.99
N ARG A 59 6.74 -7.04 -7.81
CA ARG A 59 7.47 -8.04 -8.58
C ARG A 59 8.17 -9.04 -7.68
N HIS A 60 8.96 -8.58 -6.72
CA HIS A 60 9.64 -9.44 -5.76
C HIS A 60 8.66 -10.32 -4.98
N ALA A 61 7.52 -9.78 -4.56
CA ALA A 61 6.51 -10.53 -3.84
C ALA A 61 5.87 -11.62 -4.71
N HIS A 62 5.59 -11.32 -5.98
CA HIS A 62 5.07 -12.31 -6.93
C HIS A 62 6.10 -13.42 -7.20
N ASP A 63 7.32 -13.05 -7.58
CA ASP A 63 8.38 -13.98 -7.97
C ASP A 63 8.78 -14.94 -6.84
N ASN A 64 8.56 -14.56 -5.58
CA ASN A 64 8.94 -15.34 -4.40
C ASN A 64 7.74 -15.91 -3.61
N GLY A 65 6.52 -15.82 -4.13
CA GLY A 65 5.32 -16.32 -3.43
C GLY A 65 5.02 -15.57 -2.12
N LEU A 66 5.47 -14.32 -1.99
CA LEU A 66 5.31 -13.47 -0.81
C LEU A 66 4.13 -12.49 -0.93
N THR A 67 3.27 -12.60 -1.95
CA THR A 67 2.13 -11.70 -2.18
C THR A 67 1.27 -11.49 -0.93
N GLN A 68 0.91 -12.56 -0.22
CA GLN A 68 0.09 -12.43 1.00
C GLN A 68 0.82 -11.64 2.10
N LYS A 69 2.13 -11.87 2.25
CA LYS A 69 2.97 -11.14 3.20
C LYS A 69 3.06 -9.66 2.83
N MET A 70 3.24 -9.34 1.55
CA MET A 70 3.24 -7.97 1.04
C MET A 70 1.93 -7.25 1.36
N LEU A 71 0.78 -7.85 1.01
CA LEU A 71 -0.55 -7.27 1.27
C LEU A 71 -0.77 -7.05 2.77
N ALA A 72 -0.36 -8.01 3.61
CA ALA A 72 -0.42 -7.87 5.07
C ALA A 72 0.42 -6.69 5.61
N GLN A 73 1.62 -6.44 5.06
CA GLN A 73 2.45 -5.31 5.47
C GLN A 73 1.81 -3.96 5.11
N PHE A 74 1.19 -3.83 3.92
CA PHE A 74 0.44 -2.64 3.57
C PHE A 74 -0.79 -2.42 4.45
N ILE A 75 -1.54 -3.49 4.76
CA ILE A 75 -2.67 -3.40 5.71
C ILE A 75 -2.20 -2.94 7.08
N LYS A 76 -1.08 -3.48 7.58
CA LYS A 76 -0.47 -3.06 8.87
C LYS A 76 -0.11 -1.58 8.86
N LEU A 77 0.52 -1.09 7.78
CA LEU A 77 0.83 0.33 7.62
C LEU A 77 -0.43 1.20 7.67
N LEU A 78 -1.48 0.84 6.93
CA LEU A 78 -2.74 1.59 6.88
C LEU A 78 -3.44 1.63 8.24
N LYS A 79 -3.44 0.52 8.98
CA LYS A 79 -3.99 0.48 10.35
C LYS A 79 -3.25 1.41 11.31
N ARG A 80 -1.91 1.41 11.28
CA ARG A 80 -1.07 2.35 12.06
C ARG A 80 -1.40 3.81 11.75
N ARG A 81 -1.71 4.13 10.49
CA ARG A 81 -2.11 5.49 10.07
C ARG A 81 -3.53 5.84 10.53
N ILE A 82 -4.48 4.89 10.47
CA ILE A 82 -5.82 5.05 11.03
C ILE A 82 -5.79 5.34 12.53
N GLU A 83 -4.94 4.64 13.29
CA GLU A 83 -4.76 4.91 14.73
C GLU A 83 -4.29 6.35 14.97
N SER A 84 -3.34 6.82 14.15
CA SER A 84 -2.84 8.20 14.22
C SER A 84 -3.94 9.22 13.88
N TYR A 85 -4.73 8.97 12.85
CA TYR A 85 -5.85 9.84 12.46
C TYR A 85 -6.96 9.84 13.50
N THR A 86 -7.24 8.70 14.14
CA THR A 86 -8.25 8.58 15.19
C THR A 86 -7.83 9.38 16.43
N ALA A 87 -6.54 9.32 16.79
CA ALA A 87 -5.99 10.15 17.85
C ALA A 87 -6.08 11.65 17.52
N LEU A 88 -5.79 12.04 16.27
CA LEU A 88 -5.94 13.42 15.80
C LEU A 88 -7.39 13.90 15.87
N ALA A 89 -8.35 13.11 15.37
CA ALA A 89 -9.78 13.46 15.40
C ALA A 89 -10.28 13.68 16.84
N ARG A 90 -9.77 12.89 17.79
CA ARG A 90 -10.12 13.01 19.22
C ARG A 90 -9.52 14.27 19.85
N ASN A 91 -8.27 14.59 19.52
CA ASN A 91 -7.54 15.69 20.14
C ASN A 91 -7.83 17.05 19.48
N PHE A 92 -8.27 17.05 18.23
CA PHE A 92 -8.56 18.25 17.43
C PHE A 92 -9.93 18.12 16.75
N PRO A 93 -11.04 18.38 17.47
CA PRO A 93 -12.39 18.19 16.95
C PRO A 93 -12.69 18.96 15.66
N GLU A 94 -12.08 20.14 15.46
CA GLU A 94 -12.22 20.94 14.25
C GLU A 94 -11.69 20.24 12.99
N ALA A 95 -10.72 19.32 13.14
CA ALA A 95 -10.17 18.52 12.05
C ALA A 95 -10.85 17.14 11.91
N SER A 96 -11.90 16.86 12.70
CA SER A 96 -12.54 15.55 12.78
C SER A 96 -13.15 15.11 11.44
N ASP A 97 -13.81 16.02 10.73
CA ASP A 97 -14.46 15.67 9.46
C ASP A 97 -13.44 15.25 8.39
N LEU A 98 -12.34 16.02 8.26
CA LEU A 98 -11.25 15.71 7.34
C LEU A 98 -10.55 14.39 7.69
N THR A 99 -10.23 14.20 8.97
CA THR A 99 -9.56 12.96 9.43
C THR A 99 -10.45 11.73 9.31
N ARG A 100 -11.77 11.86 9.50
CA ARG A 100 -12.74 10.79 9.25
C ARG A 100 -12.79 10.39 7.78
N GLU A 101 -12.73 11.35 6.85
CA GLU A 101 -12.65 11.05 5.42
C GLU A 101 -11.39 10.23 5.07
N TRP A 102 -10.25 10.61 5.63
CA TRP A 102 -9.00 9.85 5.45
C TRP A 102 -9.08 8.45 6.04
N ILE A 103 -9.67 8.29 7.22
CA ILE A 103 -9.92 6.99 7.84
C ILE A 103 -10.83 6.14 6.95
N HIS A 104 -11.88 6.72 6.38
CA HIS A 104 -12.80 6.01 5.49
C HIS A 104 -12.07 5.49 4.24
N LYS A 105 -11.29 6.34 3.57
CA LYS A 105 -10.47 5.97 2.40
C LYS A 105 -9.43 4.89 2.72
N ALA A 106 -8.79 4.98 3.88
CA ALA A 106 -7.82 3.98 4.35
C ALA A 106 -8.49 2.61 4.56
N ASN A 107 -9.68 2.59 5.19
CA ASN A 107 -10.45 1.36 5.36
C ASN A 107 -10.90 0.76 4.03
N SER A 108 -11.37 1.59 3.09
CA SER A 108 -11.72 1.13 1.73
C SER A 108 -10.54 0.47 1.02
N THR A 109 -9.33 1.02 1.17
CA THR A 109 -8.12 0.42 0.63
C THR A 109 -7.77 -0.90 1.34
N ILE A 110 -7.91 -0.98 2.67
CA ILE A 110 -7.74 -2.26 3.40
C ILE A 110 -8.69 -3.33 2.88
N LEU A 111 -9.96 -2.99 2.65
CA LEU A 111 -10.95 -3.94 2.13
C LEU A 111 -10.58 -4.45 0.73
N LEU A 112 -10.06 -3.57 -0.13
CA LEU A 112 -9.51 -3.94 -1.44
C LEU A 112 -8.34 -4.92 -1.27
N LEU A 113 -7.33 -4.60 -0.45
CA LEU A 113 -6.19 -5.49 -0.21
C LEU A 113 -6.61 -6.84 0.36
N GLN A 114 -7.57 -6.87 1.28
CA GLN A 114 -8.10 -8.11 1.84
C GLN A 114 -8.88 -8.95 0.81
N ARG A 115 -9.56 -8.31 -0.14
CA ARG A 115 -10.20 -9.00 -1.26
C ARG A 115 -9.13 -9.66 -2.12
N GLU A 116 -8.08 -8.95 -2.49
CA GLU A 116 -6.97 -9.51 -3.28
C GLU A 116 -6.27 -10.66 -2.54
N MET A 117 -6.10 -10.58 -1.21
CA MET A 117 -5.58 -11.69 -0.41
C MET A 117 -6.46 -12.95 -0.49
N ARG A 118 -7.79 -12.80 -0.59
CA ARG A 118 -8.75 -13.92 -0.68
C ARG A 118 -8.95 -14.43 -2.10
N SER A 119 -8.78 -13.57 -3.11
CA SER A 119 -8.88 -13.92 -4.53
C SER A 119 -7.68 -14.71 -5.04
N ASN A 120 -6.63 -14.85 -4.22
CA ASN A 120 -5.44 -15.63 -4.53
C ASN A 120 -5.37 -17.05 -3.88
N PRO A 121 -6.39 -17.94 -3.98
CA PRO A 121 -6.29 -19.30 -3.49
C PRO A 121 -5.80 -20.32 -4.54
N TYR A 122 -5.70 -19.97 -5.83
CA TYR A 122 -5.37 -20.92 -6.92
C TYR A 122 -4.67 -20.28 -8.14
N GLU A 123 -3.65 -19.44 -7.91
CA GLU A 123 -2.48 -19.40 -8.81
C GLU A 123 -1.36 -20.27 -8.22
#